data_AF-L5KD48-F1
#
_entry.id   AF-L5KD48-F1
#
_cell.length_a   1.000
_cell.length_b   1.000
_cell.length_c   1.000
_cell.angle_alpha   90.00
_cell.angle_beta   90.00
_cell.angle_gamma   90.00
#
_symmetry.space_group_name_H-M   'P 1'
#
loop_
_entity.id
_entity.type
_entity.pdbx_description
1 polymer ?
#
loop_
_entity_poly.entity_id
_entity_poly.type
_entity_poly.pdbx_seq_one_letter_code
_entity_poly.pdbx_strand_id
1 'polypeptide(L)'
;MAMDEYLWMVILGFIIAFILAFSVGANDVANSFGTAVGSGVVTLRQACILASIFETTGSVLLGAKVGETIRKGIIDVNLYNETVETLMAGEVSAMVGSAVWQLIASFLRLPISGTHCIVGSTIGFSLVAIGTKGVQWMELVKIVASWFISPLLSGFMSGVLFVLIRIFILQKEDPVPNGLRALPVFYAATIAINVFSIMYTGAPVLGLVLPMWAIALISFGVALLFAFFVWLFVCPWMRRKIAGRALSMTHGSIKSPISNGTFGFDGHTRSDGHVYHTVHKDSGLYKDLLHKIHTDRGPEEKPAQENNYRLLRRNNSYTCYTAAICGMPVHSTFKAADLSSAPEDSEKLVGDTVSYSKKRLRYDSYSSYCNAVAEAEIEAEEGGVEMKLASELTDPDQPRVDPAEEEKEEKDTAEVHLLFHFLQVLTACFGSFAHGGNDVSNAIGPLVALWLIYEQGAVLQEAATPVWLLFYGGVGICMGLWVWGRRVIQTMGKDLTPITPSSGFTIELASAFTVVIASNVGLPVSTTHCKVGSVVAVGWIRSRKAVDWRLFRNIFVAWFVTVPVAGLFSAAIMALLMYGILPYV
;
A
#
# COMPACT_ATOMS: atom_id res chain seq x y z
N MET A 1 -46.51 14.45 8.67
CA MET A 1 -45.78 15.24 7.66
C MET A 1 -45.83 14.45 6.37
N ALA A 2 -46.07 15.05 5.20
CA ALA A 2 -46.31 14.32 3.94
C ALA A 2 -45.16 13.38 3.50
N MET A 3 -43.98 13.46 4.14
CA MET A 3 -42.83 12.60 3.86
C MET A 3 -42.65 11.43 4.83
N ASP A 4 -43.45 11.33 5.92
CA ASP A 4 -43.27 10.28 6.94
C ASP A 4 -43.40 8.86 6.36
N GLU A 5 -44.24 8.70 5.33
CA GLU A 5 -44.44 7.46 4.58
C GLU A 5 -43.19 6.99 3.83
N TYR A 6 -42.23 7.90 3.58
CA TYR A 6 -40.97 7.62 2.87
C TYR A 6 -39.75 7.51 3.79
N LEU A 7 -39.93 7.53 5.12
CA LEU A 7 -38.86 7.36 6.09
C LEU A 7 -38.08 6.05 5.89
N TRP A 8 -38.75 5.00 5.42
CA TRP A 8 -38.09 3.71 5.13
C TRP A 8 -37.00 3.83 4.06
N MET A 9 -37.18 4.72 3.06
CA MET A 9 -36.16 4.96 2.03
C MET A 9 -34.93 5.63 2.64
N VAL A 10 -35.13 6.54 3.60
CA VAL A 10 -34.03 7.20 4.31
C VAL A 10 -33.26 6.17 5.14
N ILE A 11 -33.95 5.34 5.93
CA ILE A 11 -33.33 4.29 6.74
C ILE A 11 -32.53 3.32 5.85
N LEU A 12 -33.14 2.86 4.75
CA LEU A 12 -32.48 2.02 3.77
C LEU A 12 -31.27 2.74 3.16
N GLY A 13 -31.43 4.01 2.80
CA GLY A 13 -30.37 4.86 2.27
C GLY A 13 -29.17 4.94 3.19
N PHE A 14 -29.35 5.12 4.51
CA PHE A 14 -28.23 5.09 5.47
C PHE A 14 -27.50 3.75 5.45
N ILE A 15 -28.23 2.65 5.46
CA ILE A 15 -27.64 1.30 5.45
C ILE A 15 -26.83 1.07 4.17
N ILE A 16 -27.43 1.38 3.01
CA ILE A 16 -26.75 1.20 1.71
C ILE A 16 -25.58 2.15 1.55
N ALA A 17 -25.70 3.40 1.98
CA ALA A 17 -24.59 4.37 1.96
C ALA A 17 -23.40 3.90 2.79
N PHE A 18 -23.65 3.23 3.93
CA PHE A 18 -22.59 2.65 4.73
C PHE A 18 -21.92 1.47 4.03
N ILE A 19 -22.71 0.61 3.38
CA ILE A 19 -22.19 -0.50 2.57
C ILE A 19 -21.37 0.04 1.39
N LEU A 20 -21.83 1.11 0.75
CA LEU A 20 -21.12 1.79 -0.32
C LEU A 20 -19.81 2.40 0.18
N ALA A 21 -19.83 3.14 1.28
CA ALA A 21 -18.62 3.66 1.93
C ALA A 21 -17.64 2.54 2.32
N PHE A 22 -18.14 1.43 2.86
CA PHE A 22 -17.36 0.23 3.11
C PHE A 22 -16.72 -0.32 1.84
N SER A 23 -17.48 -0.41 0.73
CA SER A 23 -16.95 -0.89 -0.55
C SER A 23 -15.86 0.01 -1.12
N VAL A 24 -16.00 1.34 -0.97
CA VAL A 24 -14.99 2.34 -1.36
C VAL A 24 -13.69 2.10 -0.58
N GLY A 25 -13.78 1.98 0.75
CA GLY A 25 -12.61 1.72 1.59
C GLY A 25 -11.97 0.34 1.36
N ALA A 26 -12.74 -0.65 0.93
CA ALA A 26 -12.23 -1.96 0.56
C ALA A 26 -11.45 -1.95 -0.77
N ASN A 27 -11.88 -1.15 -1.75
CA ASN A 27 -11.27 -1.06 -3.07
C ASN A 27 -10.08 -0.10 -3.13
N ASP A 28 -10.27 1.12 -2.62
CA ASP A 28 -9.46 2.24 -3.08
C ASP A 28 -8.35 2.64 -2.10
N VAL A 29 -8.30 2.05 -0.89
CA VAL A 29 -7.18 2.24 0.05
C VAL A 29 -5.82 1.89 -0.55
N ALA A 30 -5.78 0.88 -1.44
CA ALA A 30 -4.55 0.46 -2.08
C ALA A 30 -3.93 1.60 -2.90
N ASN A 31 -4.71 2.59 -3.34
CA ASN A 31 -4.24 3.76 -4.04
C ASN A 31 -3.33 4.65 -3.16
N SER A 32 -3.61 4.71 -1.86
CA SER A 32 -2.88 5.56 -0.91
C SER A 32 -1.69 4.85 -0.28
N PHE A 33 -1.88 3.61 0.19
CA PHE A 33 -0.86 2.87 0.95
C PHE A 33 -0.25 1.67 0.20
N GLY A 34 -0.75 1.29 -0.97
CA GLY A 34 -0.23 0.15 -1.73
C GLY A 34 1.24 0.31 -2.09
N THR A 35 1.65 1.51 -2.48
CA THR A 35 3.06 1.84 -2.80
C THR A 35 3.96 1.84 -1.57
N ALA A 36 3.47 2.28 -0.41
CA ALA A 36 4.24 2.30 0.85
C ALA A 36 4.35 0.93 1.52
N VAL A 37 3.34 0.07 1.35
CA VAL A 37 3.39 -1.34 1.77
C VAL A 37 4.26 -2.16 0.81
N GLY A 38 4.11 -1.94 -0.51
CA GLY A 38 4.91 -2.62 -1.53
C GLY A 38 6.40 -2.32 -1.46
N SER A 39 6.78 -1.08 -1.10
CA SER A 39 8.18 -0.70 -0.87
C SER A 39 8.74 -1.17 0.48
N GLY A 40 7.92 -1.81 1.33
CA GLY A 40 8.32 -2.28 2.66
C GLY A 40 8.53 -1.17 3.71
N VAL A 41 8.10 0.07 3.42
CA VAL A 41 8.26 1.24 4.30
C VAL A 41 7.26 1.20 5.47
N VAL A 42 6.05 0.72 5.23
CA VAL A 42 5.03 0.52 6.28
C VAL A 42 4.49 -0.90 6.26
N THR A 43 4.23 -1.43 7.45
CA THR A 43 3.50 -2.69 7.57
C THR A 43 2.02 -2.49 7.25
N LEU A 44 1.35 -3.56 6.82
CA LEU A 44 -0.09 -3.52 6.55
C LEU A 44 -0.92 -3.00 7.73
N ARG A 45 -0.55 -3.37 8.97
CA ARG A 45 -1.25 -2.88 10.17
C ARG A 45 -1.06 -1.37 10.37
N GLN A 46 0.16 -0.86 10.17
CA GLN A 46 0.44 0.58 10.27
C GLN A 46 -0.30 1.36 9.18
N ALA A 47 -0.29 0.85 7.94
CA ALA A 47 -1.04 1.42 6.83
C ALA A 47 -2.54 1.55 7.17
N CYS A 48 -3.18 0.51 7.72
CA CYS A 48 -4.58 0.59 8.11
C CYS A 48 -4.84 1.66 9.20
N ILE A 49 -3.97 1.79 10.20
CA ILE A 49 -4.13 2.78 11.28
C ILE A 49 -4.00 4.20 10.72
N LEU A 50 -2.96 4.46 9.94
CA LEU A 50 -2.73 5.78 9.34
C LEU A 50 -3.86 6.14 8.37
N ALA A 51 -4.26 5.20 7.51
CA ALA A 51 -5.37 5.40 6.59
C ALA A 51 -6.66 5.76 7.34
N SER A 52 -7.00 5.06 8.42
CA SER A 52 -8.22 5.39 9.16
C SER A 52 -8.24 6.84 9.69
N ILE A 53 -7.10 7.36 10.14
CA ILE A 53 -7.00 8.74 10.63
C ILE A 53 -7.14 9.72 9.46
N PHE A 54 -6.33 9.55 8.41
CA PHE A 54 -6.25 10.52 7.33
C PHE A 54 -7.44 10.48 6.39
N GLU A 55 -8.01 9.31 6.11
CA GLU A 55 -9.24 9.20 5.31
C GLU A 55 -10.45 9.82 6.02
N THR A 56 -10.62 9.55 7.33
CA THR A 56 -11.70 10.17 8.10
C THR A 56 -11.53 11.69 8.17
N THR A 57 -10.29 12.16 8.39
CA THR A 57 -10.00 13.60 8.45
C THR A 57 -10.23 14.27 7.09
N GLY A 58 -9.79 13.65 5.99
CA GLY A 58 -10.01 14.13 4.63
C GLY A 58 -11.47 14.18 4.26
N SER A 59 -12.21 13.12 4.60
CA SER A 59 -13.65 13.03 4.41
C SER A 59 -14.40 14.19 5.06
N VAL A 60 -14.09 14.48 6.33
CA VAL A 60 -14.74 15.57 7.08
C VAL A 60 -14.36 16.95 6.57
N LEU A 61 -13.08 17.17 6.20
CA LEU A 61 -12.57 18.51 5.87
C LEU A 61 -12.72 18.89 4.40
N LEU A 62 -12.77 17.93 3.47
CA LEU A 62 -12.81 18.19 2.02
C LEU A 62 -14.02 17.57 1.30
N GLY A 63 -14.71 16.59 1.91
CA GLY A 63 -15.77 15.81 1.27
C GLY A 63 -17.02 16.57 0.85
N ALA A 64 -17.27 17.75 1.41
CA ALA A 64 -18.51 18.48 1.14
C ALA A 64 -18.64 18.92 -0.33
N LYS A 65 -17.55 19.44 -0.92
CA LYS A 65 -17.61 20.12 -2.23
C LYS A 65 -17.82 19.17 -3.39
N VAL A 66 -17.13 18.03 -3.39
CA VAL A 66 -17.32 17.00 -4.42
C VAL A 66 -18.71 16.35 -4.29
N GLY A 67 -19.20 16.18 -3.06
CA GLY A 67 -20.56 15.69 -2.81
C GLY A 67 -21.67 16.61 -3.36
N GLU A 68 -21.47 17.93 -3.36
CA GLU A 68 -22.40 18.87 -4.02
C GLU A 68 -22.52 18.62 -5.52
N THR A 69 -21.40 18.40 -6.20
CA THR A 69 -21.37 18.12 -7.65
C THR A 69 -22.02 16.77 -7.97
N ILE A 70 -21.80 15.73 -7.16
CA ILE A 70 -22.44 14.43 -7.37
C ILE A 70 -23.96 14.53 -7.26
N ARG A 71 -24.48 15.32 -6.31
CA ARG A 71 -25.95 15.42 -6.12
C ARG A 71 -26.65 16.32 -7.14
N LYS A 72 -26.01 17.43 -7.58
CA LYS A 72 -26.66 18.43 -8.47
C LYS A 72 -26.15 18.45 -9.90
N GLY A 73 -24.92 17.99 -10.13
CA GLY A 73 -24.23 18.20 -11.41
C GLY A 73 -24.58 17.17 -12.48
N ILE A 74 -25.09 15.99 -12.10
CA ILE A 74 -25.27 14.88 -13.05
C ILE A 74 -26.68 14.87 -13.65
N ILE A 75 -27.69 15.21 -12.85
CA ILE A 75 -29.11 15.15 -13.22
C ILE A 75 -29.79 16.50 -13.01
N ASP A 76 -30.83 16.77 -13.80
CA ASP A 76 -31.67 17.95 -13.60
C ASP A 76 -32.76 17.65 -12.56
N VAL A 77 -32.50 18.05 -11.31
CA VAL A 77 -33.40 17.82 -10.17
C VAL A 77 -34.75 18.52 -10.33
N ASN A 78 -34.85 19.58 -11.15
CA ASN A 78 -36.10 20.34 -11.31
C ASN A 78 -37.19 19.52 -12.02
N LEU A 79 -36.80 18.51 -12.82
CA LEU A 79 -37.73 17.61 -13.50
C LEU A 79 -38.47 16.68 -12.52
N TYR A 80 -38.05 16.64 -11.25
CA TYR A 80 -38.66 15.84 -10.19
C TYR A 80 -39.53 16.66 -9.22
N ASN A 81 -39.80 17.94 -9.51
CA ASN A 81 -40.60 18.81 -8.62
C ASN A 81 -41.97 18.21 -8.26
N GLU A 82 -42.57 17.48 -9.17
CA GLU A 82 -43.89 16.84 -8.99
C GLU A 82 -43.77 15.38 -8.50
N THR A 83 -42.57 14.81 -8.45
CA THR A 83 -42.28 13.39 -8.18
C THR A 83 -41.08 13.23 -7.24
N VAL A 84 -41.17 13.89 -6.08
CA VAL A 84 -40.08 13.96 -5.09
C VAL A 84 -39.67 12.58 -4.59
N GLU A 85 -40.64 11.69 -4.37
CA GLU A 85 -40.45 10.29 -3.98
C GLU A 85 -39.68 9.49 -5.03
N THR A 86 -39.86 9.82 -6.32
CA THR A 86 -39.12 9.19 -7.42
C THR A 86 -37.65 9.58 -7.39
N LEU A 87 -37.33 10.83 -7.04
CA LEU A 87 -35.94 11.27 -6.86
C LEU A 87 -35.30 10.58 -5.65
N MET A 88 -36.02 10.44 -4.54
CA MET A 88 -35.54 9.69 -3.37
C MET A 88 -35.23 8.22 -3.71
N ALA A 89 -36.12 7.55 -4.43
CA ALA A 89 -35.88 6.19 -4.93
C ALA A 89 -34.68 6.13 -5.89
N GLY A 90 -34.48 7.18 -6.69
CA GLY A 90 -33.31 7.36 -7.54
C GLY A 90 -31.99 7.39 -6.76
N GLU A 91 -31.91 8.18 -5.68
CA GLU A 91 -30.71 8.24 -4.82
C GLU A 91 -30.41 6.88 -4.16
N VAL A 92 -31.44 6.19 -3.68
CA VAL A 92 -31.29 4.82 -3.15
C VAL A 92 -30.79 3.87 -4.24
N SER A 93 -31.37 3.92 -5.43
CA SER A 93 -30.96 3.10 -6.59
C SER A 93 -29.51 3.35 -6.99
N ALA A 94 -29.09 4.62 -6.99
CA ALA A 94 -27.72 5.02 -7.31
C ALA A 94 -26.72 4.40 -6.32
N MET A 95 -27.03 4.49 -5.03
CA MET A 95 -26.19 3.91 -3.98
C MET A 95 -26.12 2.38 -4.08
N VAL A 96 -27.26 1.70 -4.30
CA VAL A 96 -27.30 0.24 -4.45
C VAL A 96 -26.50 -0.21 -5.67
N GLY A 97 -26.74 0.40 -6.83
CA GLY A 97 -26.05 0.04 -8.07
C GLY A 97 -24.54 0.21 -7.97
N SER A 98 -24.10 1.31 -7.34
CA SER A 98 -22.69 1.58 -7.09
C SER A 98 -22.09 0.59 -6.10
N ALA A 99 -22.78 0.30 -4.98
CA ALA A 99 -22.30 -0.61 -3.95
C ALA A 99 -22.17 -2.05 -4.46
N VAL A 100 -23.16 -2.54 -5.19
CA VAL A 100 -23.16 -3.91 -5.75
C VAL A 100 -21.97 -4.10 -6.68
N TRP A 101 -21.77 -3.19 -7.64
CA TRP A 101 -20.65 -3.32 -8.58
C TRP A 101 -19.29 -3.17 -7.88
N GLN A 102 -19.16 -2.22 -6.95
CA GLN A 102 -17.92 -2.05 -6.20
C GLN A 102 -17.55 -3.26 -5.36
N LEU A 103 -18.51 -3.87 -4.65
CA LEU A 103 -18.26 -5.09 -3.87
C LEU A 103 -17.90 -6.28 -4.76
N ILE A 104 -18.55 -6.43 -5.92
CA ILE A 104 -18.20 -7.47 -6.89
C ILE A 104 -16.77 -7.26 -7.40
N ALA A 105 -16.40 -6.03 -7.76
CA ALA A 105 -15.06 -5.72 -8.21
C ALA A 105 -14.01 -5.94 -7.11
N SER A 106 -14.29 -5.58 -5.85
CA SER A 106 -13.44 -5.90 -4.69
C SER A 106 -13.19 -7.40 -4.59
N PHE A 107 -14.26 -8.19 -4.72
CA PHE A 107 -14.20 -9.64 -4.62
C PHE A 107 -13.37 -10.25 -5.75
N LEU A 108 -13.52 -9.72 -6.96
CA LEU A 108 -12.72 -10.10 -8.14
C LEU A 108 -11.31 -9.50 -8.15
N ARG A 109 -10.95 -8.70 -7.13
CA ARG A 109 -9.65 -8.02 -7.01
C ARG A 109 -9.34 -7.11 -8.19
N LEU A 110 -10.37 -6.49 -8.76
CA LEU A 110 -10.24 -5.55 -9.87
C LEU A 110 -10.16 -4.12 -9.31
N PRO A 111 -9.07 -3.37 -9.54
CA PRO A 111 -9.00 -1.97 -9.18
C PRO A 111 -9.92 -1.18 -10.12
N ILE A 112 -11.05 -0.70 -9.59
CA ILE A 112 -12.00 0.12 -10.32
C ILE A 112 -12.05 1.53 -9.73
N SER A 113 -12.97 2.36 -10.23
CA SER A 113 -13.18 3.74 -9.79
C SER A 113 -14.54 3.84 -9.13
N GLY A 114 -14.59 4.14 -7.82
CA GLY A 114 -15.86 4.42 -7.12
C GLY A 114 -16.63 5.58 -7.74
N THR A 115 -15.91 6.60 -8.23
CA THR A 115 -16.49 7.77 -8.89
C THR A 115 -17.20 7.43 -10.20
N HIS A 116 -16.65 6.50 -10.98
CA HIS A 116 -17.31 6.01 -12.20
C HIS A 116 -18.55 5.20 -11.88
N CYS A 117 -18.51 4.42 -10.80
CA CYS A 117 -19.64 3.62 -10.35
C CYS A 117 -20.82 4.52 -10.02
N ILE A 118 -20.62 5.53 -9.17
CA ILE A 118 -21.74 6.38 -8.76
C ILE A 118 -22.27 7.22 -9.91
N VAL A 119 -21.40 7.80 -10.74
CA VAL A 119 -21.83 8.57 -11.92
C VAL A 119 -22.63 7.69 -12.90
N GLY A 120 -22.14 6.48 -13.16
CA GLY A 120 -22.87 5.50 -13.99
C GLY A 120 -24.21 5.11 -13.39
N SER A 121 -24.26 4.85 -12.08
CA SER A 121 -25.48 4.52 -11.36
C SER A 121 -26.49 5.67 -11.35
N THR A 122 -26.04 6.91 -11.22
CA THR A 122 -26.91 8.10 -11.29
C THR A 122 -27.52 8.27 -12.68
N ILE A 123 -26.73 8.07 -13.74
CA ILE A 123 -27.25 8.04 -15.12
C ILE A 123 -28.27 6.92 -15.28
N GLY A 124 -27.96 5.73 -14.76
CA GLY A 124 -28.80 4.54 -14.86
C GLY A 124 -30.21 4.74 -14.32
N PHE A 125 -30.35 5.25 -13.09
CA PHE A 125 -31.69 5.50 -12.53
C PHE A 125 -32.40 6.64 -13.27
N SER A 126 -31.68 7.70 -13.63
CA SER A 126 -32.30 8.86 -14.30
C SER A 126 -32.88 8.48 -15.66
N LEU A 127 -32.24 7.57 -16.39
CA LEU A 127 -32.73 7.05 -17.66
C LEU A 127 -34.03 6.25 -17.50
N VAL A 128 -34.23 5.57 -16.36
CA VAL A 128 -35.48 4.85 -16.07
C VAL A 128 -36.57 5.80 -15.59
N ALA A 129 -36.22 6.77 -14.74
CA ALA A 129 -37.18 7.66 -14.09
C ALA A 129 -37.76 8.71 -15.06
N ILE A 130 -36.89 9.43 -15.77
CA ILE A 130 -37.26 10.59 -16.61
C ILE A 130 -36.80 10.41 -18.07
N GLY A 131 -35.95 9.42 -18.34
CA GLY A 131 -35.35 9.22 -19.66
C GLY A 131 -34.15 10.13 -19.91
N THR A 132 -33.76 10.31 -21.18
CA THR A 132 -32.56 11.05 -21.58
C THR A 132 -32.57 12.53 -21.20
N LYS A 133 -33.75 13.11 -20.93
CA LYS A 133 -33.92 14.50 -20.50
C LYS A 133 -33.50 14.72 -19.05
N GLY A 134 -33.49 13.67 -18.22
CA GLY A 134 -33.11 13.76 -16.82
C GLY A 134 -31.61 14.00 -16.60
N VAL A 135 -30.77 13.73 -17.60
CA VAL A 135 -29.31 13.79 -17.50
C VAL A 135 -28.78 15.12 -18.07
N GLN A 136 -27.91 15.78 -17.29
CA GLN A 136 -27.21 16.99 -17.75
C GLN A 136 -26.01 16.63 -18.61
N TRP A 137 -26.24 16.41 -19.91
CA TRP A 137 -25.21 15.93 -20.84
C TRP A 137 -23.94 16.79 -20.91
N MET A 138 -24.06 18.12 -20.79
CA MET A 138 -22.89 19.01 -20.84
C MET A 138 -22.02 18.91 -19.59
N GLU A 139 -22.62 18.79 -18.41
CA GLU A 139 -21.87 18.55 -17.17
C GLU A 139 -21.25 17.15 -17.18
N LEU A 140 -21.98 16.15 -17.68
CA LEU A 140 -21.45 14.80 -17.85
C LEU A 140 -20.21 14.79 -18.78
N VAL A 141 -20.21 15.54 -19.87
CA VAL A 141 -19.03 15.67 -20.75
C VAL A 141 -17.85 16.27 -20.01
N LYS A 142 -18.04 17.28 -19.14
CA LYS A 142 -16.96 17.85 -18.31
C LYS A 142 -16.42 16.80 -17.32
N ILE A 143 -17.30 16.03 -16.69
CA ILE A 143 -16.92 14.94 -15.79
C ILE A 143 -16.10 13.89 -16.54
N VAL A 144 -16.59 13.40 -17.68
CA VAL A 144 -15.89 12.41 -18.51
C VAL A 144 -14.54 12.95 -18.98
N ALA A 145 -14.45 14.21 -19.42
CA ALA A 145 -13.19 14.84 -19.80
C ALA A 145 -12.19 14.84 -18.62
N SER A 146 -12.65 15.13 -17.40
CA SER A 146 -11.81 15.11 -16.20
C SER A 146 -11.21 13.72 -15.92
N TRP A 147 -11.90 12.64 -16.28
CA TRP A 147 -11.42 11.26 -16.09
C TRP A 147 -10.25 10.89 -17.01
N PHE A 148 -10.12 11.56 -18.16
CA PHE A 148 -8.98 11.42 -19.06
C PHE A 148 -7.87 12.44 -18.78
N ILE A 149 -8.23 13.65 -18.36
CA ILE A 149 -7.24 14.70 -18.06
C ILE A 149 -6.50 14.40 -16.76
N SER A 150 -7.18 13.91 -15.72
CA SER A 150 -6.58 13.70 -14.41
C SER A 150 -5.44 12.67 -14.37
N PRO A 151 -5.47 11.53 -15.10
CA PRO A 151 -4.35 10.58 -15.13
C PRO A 151 -3.17 11.13 -15.93
N LEU A 152 -3.44 11.86 -17.02
CA LEU A 152 -2.41 12.51 -17.83
C LEU A 152 -1.70 13.60 -17.04
N LEU A 153 -2.46 14.44 -16.33
CA LEU A 153 -1.92 15.47 -15.46
C LEU A 153 -1.09 14.85 -14.33
N SER A 154 -1.63 13.83 -13.66
CA SER A 154 -0.92 13.10 -12.58
C SER A 154 0.36 12.42 -13.08
N GLY A 155 0.30 11.83 -14.27
CA GLY A 155 1.46 11.25 -14.95
C GLY A 155 2.52 12.29 -15.26
N PHE A 156 2.15 13.38 -15.92
CA PHE A 156 3.03 14.49 -16.23
C PHE A 156 3.69 15.07 -14.96
N MET A 157 2.89 15.38 -13.94
CA MET A 157 3.38 15.93 -12.67
C MET A 157 4.35 15.00 -11.97
N SER A 158 4.02 13.70 -11.89
CA SER A 158 4.91 12.70 -11.29
C SER A 158 6.19 12.52 -12.07
N GLY A 159 6.14 12.57 -13.41
CA GLY A 159 7.32 12.46 -14.27
C GLY A 159 8.25 13.66 -14.10
N VAL A 160 7.72 14.88 -14.11
CA VAL A 160 8.50 16.10 -13.84
C VAL A 160 9.13 16.02 -12.45
N LEU A 161 8.35 15.69 -11.42
CA LEU A 161 8.86 15.59 -10.05
C LEU A 161 9.95 14.50 -9.94
N PHE A 162 9.77 13.36 -10.60
CA PHE A 162 10.75 12.26 -10.58
C PHE A 162 12.05 12.68 -11.26
N VAL A 163 11.98 13.33 -12.42
CA VAL A 163 13.16 13.85 -13.12
C VAL A 163 13.91 14.88 -12.27
N LEU A 164 13.19 15.78 -11.60
CA LEU A 164 13.80 16.74 -10.67
C LEU A 164 14.51 16.03 -9.51
N ILE A 165 13.86 15.06 -8.87
CA ILE A 165 14.47 14.26 -7.80
C ILE A 165 15.70 13.51 -8.32
N ARG A 166 15.62 12.96 -9.53
CA ARG A 166 16.72 12.24 -10.16
C ARG A 166 17.94 13.13 -10.36
N ILE A 167 17.75 14.32 -10.94
CA ILE A 167 18.84 15.27 -11.24
C ILE A 167 19.42 15.90 -9.97
N PHE A 168 18.57 16.32 -9.03
CA PHE A 168 19.01 17.10 -7.87
C PHE A 168 19.42 16.24 -6.67
N ILE A 169 18.93 15.00 -6.57
CA ILE A 169 19.18 14.12 -5.42
C ILE A 169 19.87 12.83 -5.89
N LEU A 170 19.23 12.01 -6.73
CA LEU A 170 19.67 10.62 -6.95
C LEU A 170 20.97 10.48 -7.76
N GLN A 171 21.21 11.34 -8.75
CA GLN A 171 22.40 11.30 -9.62
C GLN A 171 23.62 12.03 -9.04
N LYS A 172 23.54 12.54 -7.80
CA LYS A 172 24.66 13.21 -7.15
C LYS A 172 25.58 12.18 -6.48
N GLU A 173 26.88 12.46 -6.46
CA GLU A 173 27.91 11.60 -5.85
C GLU A 173 27.59 11.27 -4.39
N ASP A 174 27.12 12.27 -3.62
CA ASP A 174 26.53 12.09 -2.30
C ASP A 174 25.09 12.62 -2.29
N PRO A 175 24.08 11.72 -2.34
CA PRO A 175 22.68 12.12 -2.41
C PRO A 175 22.12 12.59 -1.05
N VAL A 176 22.75 12.24 0.07
CA VAL A 176 22.18 12.45 1.42
C VAL A 176 22.09 13.94 1.79
N PRO A 177 23.15 14.77 1.65
CA PRO A 177 23.07 16.19 1.98
C PRO A 177 22.05 16.95 1.13
N ASN A 178 21.95 16.63 -0.16
CA ASN A 178 20.99 17.27 -1.07
C ASN A 178 19.57 16.86 -0.73
N GLY A 179 19.34 15.58 -0.44
CA GLY A 179 18.07 15.10 0.06
C GLY A 179 17.64 15.76 1.37
N LEU A 180 18.55 15.91 2.33
CA LEU A 180 18.29 16.61 3.60
C LEU A 180 17.98 18.11 3.41
N ARG A 181 18.55 18.75 2.39
CA ARG A 181 18.22 20.16 2.03
C ARG A 181 16.87 20.28 1.32
N ALA A 182 16.46 19.26 0.58
CA ALA A 182 15.17 19.22 -0.11
C ALA A 182 14.00 18.87 0.83
N LEU A 183 14.26 18.15 1.94
CA LEU A 183 13.24 17.75 2.93
C LEU A 183 12.30 18.88 3.38
N PRO A 184 12.80 20.05 3.85
CA PRO A 184 11.92 21.15 4.25
C PRO A 184 10.99 21.61 3.14
N VAL A 185 11.45 21.61 1.89
CA VAL A 185 10.66 22.04 0.73
C VAL A 185 9.52 21.07 0.46
N PHE A 186 9.78 19.75 0.48
CA PHE A 186 8.74 18.75 0.28
C PHE A 186 7.67 18.78 1.38
N TYR A 187 8.09 18.92 2.64
CA TYR A 187 7.15 19.07 3.76
C TYR A 187 6.35 20.37 3.63
N ALA A 188 7.02 21.50 3.36
CA ALA A 188 6.36 22.79 3.20
C ALA A 188 5.33 22.77 2.07
N ALA A 189 5.67 22.21 0.90
CA ALA A 189 4.73 22.07 -0.20
C ALA A 189 3.52 21.24 0.20
N THR A 190 3.73 20.06 0.79
CA THR A 190 2.65 19.18 1.24
C THR A 190 1.73 19.87 2.27
N ILE A 191 2.30 20.59 3.23
CA ILE A 191 1.53 21.34 4.23
C ILE A 191 0.80 22.52 3.59
N ALA A 192 1.44 23.30 2.71
CA ALA A 192 0.84 24.43 2.02
C ALA A 192 -0.43 24.00 1.27
N ILE A 193 -0.34 22.91 0.51
CA ILE A 193 -1.43 22.39 -0.31
C ILE A 193 -2.60 21.93 0.58
N ASN A 194 -2.32 21.19 1.64
CA ASN A 194 -3.36 20.72 2.56
C ASN A 194 -4.05 21.86 3.29
N VAL A 195 -3.27 22.79 3.85
CA VAL A 195 -3.83 23.96 4.56
C VAL A 195 -4.65 24.80 3.60
N PHE A 196 -4.16 25.05 2.39
CA PHE A 196 -4.91 25.79 1.37
C PHE A 196 -6.22 25.08 1.04
N SER A 197 -6.18 23.77 0.79
CA SER A 197 -7.37 22.98 0.45
C SER A 197 -8.41 22.98 1.57
N ILE A 198 -7.98 22.75 2.82
CA ILE A 198 -8.87 22.80 3.99
C ILE A 198 -9.47 24.20 4.16
N MET A 199 -8.67 25.25 3.98
CA MET A 199 -9.13 26.62 4.16
C MET A 199 -9.97 27.16 2.99
N TYR A 200 -9.78 26.63 1.78
CA TYR A 200 -10.54 27.03 0.61
C TYR A 200 -11.87 26.30 0.53
N THR A 201 -11.83 24.97 0.74
CA THR A 201 -12.96 24.08 0.51
C THR A 201 -13.68 23.72 1.81
N GLY A 202 -12.93 23.52 2.91
CA GLY A 202 -13.46 23.14 4.22
C GLY A 202 -13.83 24.32 5.13
N ALA A 203 -13.24 25.50 4.95
CA ALA A 203 -13.53 26.66 5.80
C ALA A 203 -15.02 27.09 5.79
N PRO A 204 -15.75 27.05 4.66
CA PRO A 204 -17.20 27.28 4.68
C PRO A 204 -17.96 26.30 5.57
N VAL A 205 -17.51 25.04 5.65
CA VAL A 205 -18.07 24.02 6.55
C VAL A 205 -17.74 24.31 8.01
N LEU A 206 -16.59 24.96 8.27
CA LEU A 206 -16.15 25.41 9.60
C LEU A 206 -16.69 26.80 9.98
N GLY A 207 -17.51 27.43 9.13
CA GLY A 207 -18.05 28.78 9.36
C GLY A 207 -17.04 29.92 9.18
N LEU A 208 -15.89 29.64 8.57
CA LEU A 208 -14.83 30.62 8.29
C LEU A 208 -14.91 31.05 6.82
N VAL A 209 -15.26 32.31 6.57
CA VAL A 209 -15.26 32.89 5.21
C VAL A 209 -14.09 33.85 5.11
N LEU A 210 -13.01 33.42 4.44
CA LEU A 210 -11.81 34.23 4.23
C LEU A 210 -11.60 34.45 2.72
N PRO A 211 -11.10 35.63 2.30
CA PRO A 211 -10.76 35.85 0.90
C PRO A 211 -9.56 34.98 0.48
N MET A 212 -9.52 34.58 -0.80
CA MET A 212 -8.50 33.65 -1.32
C MET A 212 -7.06 34.09 -1.06
N TRP A 213 -6.76 35.38 -1.13
CA TRP A 213 -5.42 35.90 -0.87
C TRP A 213 -5.00 35.70 0.61
N ALA A 214 -5.94 35.80 1.55
CA ALA A 214 -5.67 35.56 2.96
C ALA A 214 -5.44 34.06 3.22
N ILE A 215 -6.21 33.20 2.58
CA ILE A 215 -6.02 31.74 2.63
C ILE A 215 -4.64 31.37 2.10
N ALA A 216 -4.24 31.92 0.94
CA ALA A 216 -2.93 31.69 0.37
C ALA A 216 -1.79 32.16 1.30
N LEU A 217 -1.94 33.35 1.91
CA LEU A 217 -0.95 33.90 2.84
C LEU A 217 -0.81 33.05 4.10
N ILE A 218 -1.93 32.61 4.70
CA ILE A 218 -1.92 31.74 5.88
C ILE A 218 -1.29 30.39 5.54
N SER A 219 -1.69 29.79 4.41
CA SER A 219 -1.14 28.51 3.94
C SER A 219 0.37 28.58 3.73
N PHE A 220 0.84 29.66 3.11
CA PHE A 220 2.27 29.90 2.91
C PHE A 220 3.01 30.15 4.23
N GLY A 221 2.42 30.94 5.14
CA GLY A 221 2.99 31.21 6.46
C GLY A 221 3.15 29.94 7.31
N VAL A 222 2.11 29.09 7.35
CA VAL A 222 2.16 27.79 8.04
C VAL A 222 3.19 26.86 7.38
N ALA A 223 3.25 26.83 6.05
CA ALA A 223 4.22 26.04 5.32
C ALA A 223 5.67 26.44 5.63
N LEU A 224 5.97 27.75 5.66
CA LEU A 224 7.30 28.26 6.02
C LEU A 224 7.67 27.93 7.47
N LEU A 225 6.72 28.05 8.40
CA LEU A 225 6.93 27.69 9.80
C LEU A 225 7.26 26.19 9.93
N PHE A 226 6.53 25.32 9.24
CA PHE A 226 6.83 23.89 9.19
C PHE A 226 8.15 23.59 8.48
N ALA A 227 8.50 24.31 7.40
CA ALA A 227 9.79 24.17 6.74
C ALA A 227 10.93 24.46 7.71
N PHE A 228 10.81 25.55 8.47
CA PHE A 228 11.78 25.95 9.47
C PHE A 228 11.89 24.90 10.61
N PHE A 229 10.76 24.38 11.08
CA PHE A 229 10.73 23.29 12.06
C PHE A 229 11.43 22.02 11.53
N VAL A 230 11.13 21.60 10.31
CA VAL A 230 11.77 20.43 9.67
C VAL A 230 13.27 20.66 9.53
N TRP A 231 13.67 21.86 9.11
CA TRP A 231 15.08 22.23 8.98
C TRP A 231 15.83 22.20 10.31
N LEU A 232 15.22 22.69 11.40
CA LEU A 232 15.85 22.73 12.73
C LEU A 232 15.89 21.38 13.45
N PHE A 233 14.81 20.60 13.38
CA PHE A 233 14.66 19.40 14.21
C PHE A 233 14.80 18.11 13.40
N VAL A 234 14.10 18.02 12.27
CA VAL A 234 14.00 16.77 11.49
C VAL A 234 15.28 16.54 10.70
N CYS A 235 15.82 17.54 10.01
CA CYS A 235 17.04 17.38 9.21
C CYS A 235 18.26 16.95 10.06
N PRO A 236 18.55 17.57 11.24
CA PRO A 236 19.65 17.13 12.09
C PRO A 236 19.41 15.77 12.75
N TRP A 237 18.15 15.43 13.04
CA TRP A 237 17.80 14.10 13.56
C TRP A 237 18.00 13.02 12.48
N MET A 238 17.52 13.25 11.26
CA MET A 238 17.69 12.32 10.14
C MET A 238 19.17 12.15 9.79
N ARG A 239 19.94 13.25 9.75
CA ARG A 239 21.40 13.20 9.55
C ARG A 239 22.07 12.29 10.58
N ARG A 240 21.75 12.46 11.87
CA ARG A 240 22.29 11.62 12.96
C ARG A 240 21.90 10.16 12.80
N LYS A 241 20.65 9.89 12.41
CA LYS A 241 20.13 8.53 12.23
C LYS A 241 20.76 7.79 11.04
N ILE A 242 20.93 8.48 9.90
CA ILE A 242 21.60 7.95 8.71
C ILE A 242 23.07 7.66 9.04
N ALA A 243 23.78 8.62 9.64
CA ALA A 243 25.17 8.44 10.05
C ALA A 243 25.35 7.28 11.05
N GLY A 244 24.46 7.16 12.03
CA GLY A 244 24.50 6.07 13.02
C GLY A 244 24.30 4.67 12.39
N ARG A 245 23.45 4.55 11.37
CA ARG A 245 23.27 3.28 10.64
C ARG A 245 24.44 2.96 9.72
N ALA A 246 24.99 3.96 9.02
CA ALA A 246 26.19 3.79 8.21
C ALA A 246 27.38 3.31 9.07
N LEU A 247 27.57 3.91 10.25
CA LEU A 247 28.58 3.50 11.24
C LEU A 247 28.38 2.07 11.76
N SER A 248 27.13 1.65 12.00
CA SER A 248 26.84 0.29 12.44
C SER A 248 27.14 -0.75 11.35
N MET A 249 26.99 -0.40 10.07
CA MET A 249 27.31 -1.30 8.95
C MET A 249 28.82 -1.40 8.70
N THR A 250 29.57 -0.31 8.86
CA THR A 250 31.05 -0.33 8.73
C THR A 250 31.72 -1.03 9.92
N HIS A 251 31.26 -0.83 11.16
CA HIS A 251 31.80 -1.54 12.33
C HIS A 251 31.46 -3.04 12.36
N GLY A 252 30.41 -3.48 11.67
CA GLY A 252 30.11 -4.90 11.46
C GLY A 252 31.04 -5.59 10.45
N SER A 253 31.70 -4.83 9.58
CA SER A 253 32.60 -5.33 8.52
C SER A 253 34.08 -5.33 8.92
N ILE A 254 34.48 -4.50 9.90
CA ILE A 254 35.90 -4.28 10.28
C ILE A 254 36.43 -5.30 11.32
N LYS A 255 35.71 -6.39 11.61
CA LYS A 255 36.25 -7.49 12.43
C LYS A 255 36.30 -8.82 11.67
N SER A 256 37.08 -8.87 10.59
CA SER A 256 37.78 -10.08 10.19
C SER A 256 39.28 -9.85 10.42
N PRO A 257 39.90 -10.45 11.44
CA PRO A 257 41.34 -10.38 11.62
C PRO A 257 41.99 -11.41 10.70
N ILE A 258 42.04 -11.13 9.40
CA ILE A 258 42.90 -11.86 8.47
C ILE A 258 43.55 -10.86 7.52
N SER A 259 44.57 -10.14 8.00
CA SER A 259 45.73 -9.83 7.16
C SER A 259 46.93 -9.45 8.02
N ASN A 260 48.06 -10.05 7.63
CA ASN A 260 49.44 -9.63 7.86
C ASN A 260 50.08 -9.90 9.23
N GLY A 261 50.88 -10.98 9.25
CA GLY A 261 52.25 -10.95 9.78
C GLY A 261 52.44 -11.28 11.26
N THR A 262 53.04 -12.45 11.51
CA THR A 262 53.90 -12.79 12.67
C THR A 262 53.33 -12.50 14.07
N PHE A 263 52.76 -13.55 14.69
CA PHE A 263 52.46 -13.59 16.12
C PHE A 263 53.66 -14.13 16.91
N GLY A 264 54.33 -13.26 17.66
CA GLY A 264 55.20 -13.66 18.77
C GLY A 264 54.36 -13.81 20.04
N PHE A 265 54.54 -14.91 20.76
CA PHE A 265 53.82 -15.21 21.99
C PHE A 265 54.67 -14.80 23.18
N ASP A 266 54.26 -13.78 23.93
CA ASP A 266 54.67 -13.61 25.33
C ASP A 266 53.67 -12.71 26.08
N GLY A 267 53.20 -13.19 27.23
CA GLY A 267 52.68 -12.31 28.29
C GLY A 267 51.22 -12.51 28.71
N HIS A 268 51.03 -13.45 29.64
CA HIS A 268 50.07 -13.45 30.76
C HIS A 268 48.55 -13.28 30.51
N THR A 269 47.87 -14.42 30.69
CA THR A 269 46.45 -14.53 31.00
C THR A 269 46.10 -13.94 32.38
N ARG A 270 45.08 -13.08 32.41
CA ARG A 270 44.28 -12.84 33.63
C ARG A 270 42.79 -12.77 33.28
N SER A 271 42.06 -13.62 33.99
CA SER A 271 40.62 -13.87 33.97
C SER A 271 39.83 -12.69 34.53
N ASP A 272 38.89 -12.17 33.76
CA ASP A 272 37.49 -11.90 34.14
C ASP A 272 36.90 -10.75 33.32
N GLY A 273 35.89 -11.08 32.50
CA GLY A 273 35.17 -10.12 31.68
C GLY A 273 34.40 -10.81 30.56
N HIS A 274 33.26 -11.43 30.87
CA HIS A 274 32.35 -11.97 29.87
C HIS A 274 31.78 -10.84 28.99
N VAL A 275 32.22 -10.77 27.73
CA VAL A 275 31.55 -10.00 26.68
C VAL A 275 30.71 -10.98 25.85
N TYR A 276 29.39 -10.88 25.95
CA TYR A 276 28.47 -11.65 25.11
C TYR A 276 28.36 -10.99 23.72
N HIS A 277 28.81 -11.69 22.68
CA HIS A 277 28.46 -11.37 21.29
C HIS A 277 27.24 -12.20 20.87
N THR A 278 26.06 -11.57 20.75
CA THR A 278 24.89 -12.18 20.12
C THR A 278 25.02 -12.06 18.61
N VAL A 279 25.41 -13.14 17.93
CA VAL A 279 25.38 -13.23 16.47
C VAL A 279 23.94 -13.55 16.05
N HIS A 280 23.32 -12.66 15.29
CA HIS A 280 21.98 -12.85 14.71
C HIS A 280 21.98 -13.98 13.67
N LYS A 281 20.93 -14.81 13.71
CA LYS A 281 20.74 -16.04 12.91
C LYS A 281 20.62 -15.81 11.39
N ASP A 282 20.44 -14.56 10.96
CA ASP A 282 20.05 -14.21 9.59
C ASP A 282 21.16 -13.53 8.77
N SER A 283 22.40 -13.48 9.28
CA SER A 283 23.49 -12.90 8.51
C SER A 283 23.99 -13.89 7.45
N GLY A 284 24.02 -13.47 6.18
CA GLY A 284 24.57 -14.25 5.06
C GLY A 284 25.99 -14.77 5.29
N LEU A 285 26.71 -14.17 6.25
CA LEU A 285 27.98 -14.64 6.79
C LEU A 285 27.93 -16.09 7.29
N TYR A 286 26.79 -16.55 7.83
CA TYR A 286 26.57 -17.92 8.30
C TYR A 286 26.60 -18.93 7.14
N LYS A 287 26.01 -18.58 5.99
CA LYS A 287 25.98 -19.43 4.79
C LYS A 287 27.35 -19.50 4.12
N ASP A 288 28.04 -18.37 4.02
CA ASP A 288 29.37 -18.30 3.39
C ASP A 288 30.46 -19.03 4.20
N LEU A 289 30.41 -18.96 5.53
CA LEU A 289 31.34 -19.70 6.40
C LEU A 289 31.11 -21.22 6.33
N LEU A 290 29.85 -21.66 6.31
CA LEU A 290 29.50 -23.09 6.17
C LEU A 290 29.88 -23.66 4.80
N HIS A 291 29.76 -22.84 3.75
CA HIS A 291 30.16 -23.22 2.40
C HIS A 291 31.69 -23.38 2.31
N LYS A 292 32.46 -22.42 2.84
CA LYS A 292 33.94 -22.48 2.86
C LYS A 292 34.48 -23.66 3.67
N ILE A 293 33.88 -23.99 4.80
CA ILE A 293 34.31 -25.12 5.65
C ILE A 293 34.06 -26.48 4.96
N HIS A 294 33.04 -26.58 4.09
CA HIS A 294 32.81 -27.79 3.31
C HIS A 294 33.74 -27.95 2.11
N THR A 295 34.25 -26.85 1.55
CA THR A 295 35.12 -26.90 0.36
C THR A 295 36.60 -27.18 0.71
N ASP A 296 37.03 -26.90 1.94
CA ASP A 296 38.45 -26.96 2.33
C ASP A 296 38.92 -28.33 2.88
N ARG A 297 38.08 -29.38 2.80
CA ARG A 297 38.46 -30.75 3.17
C ARG A 297 38.91 -31.57 1.95
N GLY A 298 40.11 -31.28 1.46
CA GLY A 298 40.92 -32.22 0.66
C GLY A 298 41.62 -33.26 1.54
N PRO A 299 42.04 -34.42 0.99
CA PRO A 299 42.49 -35.55 1.80
C PRO A 299 43.98 -35.45 2.21
N GLU A 300 44.27 -36.06 3.37
CA GLU A 300 45.58 -36.40 3.96
C GLU A 300 46.29 -35.35 4.83
N GLU A 301 46.29 -35.58 6.16
CA GLU A 301 47.45 -36.10 6.92
C GLU A 301 47.11 -36.16 8.43
N LYS A 302 47.47 -37.27 9.10
CA LYS A 302 47.44 -37.41 10.57
C LYS A 302 48.78 -36.99 11.15
N PRO A 303 48.82 -36.31 12.29
CA PRO A 303 49.26 -36.95 13.55
C PRO A 303 48.48 -36.39 14.76
N ALA A 304 48.66 -36.71 16.05
CA ALA A 304 49.16 -37.81 16.86
C ALA A 304 48.53 -37.59 18.27
N GLN A 305 48.49 -38.63 19.10
CA GLN A 305 47.62 -38.75 20.26
C GLN A 305 48.35 -38.36 21.56
N GLU A 306 47.83 -37.39 22.34
CA GLU A 306 48.16 -37.24 23.77
C GLU A 306 46.92 -36.90 24.61
N ASN A 307 46.89 -37.52 25.79
CA ASN A 307 45.74 -37.70 26.69
C ASN A 307 45.46 -36.50 27.62
N ASN A 308 44.23 -36.52 28.16
CA ASN A 308 43.69 -35.80 29.32
C ASN A 308 43.01 -34.44 29.09
N TYR A 309 41.74 -34.48 28.65
CA TYR A 309 40.72 -33.52 29.08
C TYR A 309 39.42 -34.24 29.43
N ARG A 310 38.78 -33.82 30.53
CA ARG A 310 37.47 -34.31 31.01
C ARG A 310 36.41 -34.26 29.90
N LEU A 311 35.69 -35.36 29.71
CA LEU A 311 34.56 -35.48 28.78
C LEU A 311 33.47 -34.43 29.06
N LEU A 312 33.30 -33.49 28.13
CA LEU A 312 32.21 -32.50 28.14
C LEU A 312 30.91 -33.12 27.63
N ARG A 313 29.90 -33.14 28.50
CA ARG A 313 28.55 -33.65 28.21
C ARG A 313 27.90 -32.80 27.11
N ARG A 314 27.59 -33.44 25.97
CA ARG A 314 26.90 -32.88 24.80
C ARG A 314 25.51 -32.38 25.21
N ASN A 315 25.32 -31.06 25.38
CA ASN A 315 23.98 -30.51 25.53
C ASN A 315 23.78 -29.03 25.16
N ASN A 316 24.71 -28.37 24.47
CA ASN A 316 24.40 -27.08 23.87
C ASN A 316 25.27 -26.77 22.64
N SER A 317 24.67 -26.07 21.66
CA SER A 317 25.29 -25.67 20.39
C SER A 317 26.59 -24.88 20.59
N TYR A 318 26.67 -24.07 21.65
CA TYR A 318 27.85 -23.28 22.00
C TYR A 318 29.09 -24.14 22.27
N THR A 319 28.96 -25.32 22.88
CA THR A 319 30.10 -26.20 23.20
C THR A 319 30.74 -26.78 21.94
N CYS A 320 29.95 -26.99 20.89
CA CYS A 320 30.45 -27.49 19.59
C CYS A 320 31.17 -26.39 18.80
N TYR A 321 30.69 -25.14 18.90
CA TYR A 321 31.37 -23.97 18.33
C TYR A 321 32.74 -23.74 18.98
N THR A 322 32.83 -23.80 20.31
CA THR A 322 34.11 -23.63 21.01
C THR A 322 35.08 -24.77 20.71
N ALA A 323 34.61 -26.02 20.64
CA ALA A 323 35.46 -27.17 20.31
C ALA A 323 36.01 -27.09 18.87
N ALA A 324 35.21 -26.61 17.91
CA ALA A 324 35.63 -26.42 16.53
C ALA A 324 36.63 -25.26 16.37
N ILE A 325 36.42 -24.14 17.08
CA ILE A 325 37.34 -22.99 17.07
C ILE A 325 38.68 -23.36 17.74
N CYS A 326 38.68 -24.21 18.76
CA CYS A 326 39.88 -24.66 19.46
C CYS A 326 40.57 -25.88 18.83
N GLY A 327 40.12 -26.37 17.67
CA GLY A 327 40.76 -27.48 16.95
C GLY A 327 40.67 -28.84 17.65
N MET A 328 39.71 -29.06 18.55
CA MET A 328 39.57 -30.33 19.26
C MET A 328 38.90 -31.41 18.38
N PRO A 329 39.40 -32.66 18.35
CA PRO A 329 38.82 -33.71 17.52
C PRO A 329 37.47 -34.19 18.08
N VAL A 330 36.42 -34.15 17.25
CA VAL A 330 35.07 -34.62 17.58
C VAL A 330 34.77 -35.88 16.75
N HIS A 331 34.73 -37.05 17.40
CA HIS A 331 34.45 -38.31 16.72
C HIS A 331 32.94 -38.57 16.60
N SER A 332 32.46 -38.90 15.40
CA SER A 332 31.15 -39.49 15.16
C SER A 332 31.29 -41.01 15.23
N THR A 333 30.60 -41.67 16.15
CA THR A 333 30.39 -43.12 16.04
C THR A 333 28.98 -43.48 16.48
N PHE A 334 28.21 -44.04 15.54
CA PHE A 334 27.31 -45.16 15.81
C PHE A 334 27.43 -46.10 14.61
N LYS A 335 27.95 -47.31 14.86
CA LYS A 335 28.08 -48.39 13.87
C LYS A 335 26.70 -49.02 13.66
N ALA A 336 26.32 -49.20 12.40
CA ALA A 336 25.26 -50.10 12.00
C ALA A 336 25.76 -51.55 12.06
N ALA A 337 25.12 -52.39 12.85
CA ALA A 337 25.16 -53.85 12.73
C ALA A 337 23.90 -54.44 13.41
N ASP A 338 23.39 -55.49 12.78
CA ASP A 338 22.40 -56.48 13.25
C ASP A 338 20.90 -56.18 13.01
N LEU A 339 20.46 -56.60 11.81
CA LEU A 339 19.13 -57.18 11.58
C LEU A 339 19.08 -58.57 12.23
N SER A 340 18.11 -58.85 13.10
CA SER A 340 17.34 -60.12 13.09
C SER A 340 16.20 -60.15 14.12
N SER A 341 15.11 -60.79 13.70
CA SER A 341 13.96 -61.31 14.47
C SER A 341 12.93 -60.34 15.06
N ALA A 342 11.75 -60.30 14.42
CA ALA A 342 10.46 -60.21 15.12
C ALA A 342 10.18 -61.56 15.82
N PRO A 343 9.37 -61.63 16.90
CA PRO A 343 7.92 -61.79 16.68
C PRO A 343 6.96 -61.22 17.77
N GLU A 344 5.71 -61.03 17.33
CA GLU A 344 4.39 -61.37 17.93
C GLU A 344 3.82 -60.76 19.24
N ASP A 345 2.53 -60.41 19.10
CA ASP A 345 1.38 -60.49 20.00
C ASP A 345 1.18 -59.54 21.20
N SER A 346 0.20 -58.63 21.08
CA SER A 346 -1.13 -58.84 21.70
C SER A 346 -2.08 -57.65 21.50
N GLU A 347 -3.26 -57.96 20.96
CA GLU A 347 -4.47 -57.14 20.97
C GLU A 347 -4.98 -56.87 22.39
N LYS A 348 -5.56 -55.68 22.65
CA LYS A 348 -6.96 -55.51 23.10
C LYS A 348 -7.32 -54.08 23.59
N LEU A 349 -8.52 -53.68 23.15
CA LEU A 349 -9.53 -52.79 23.76
C LEU A 349 -9.32 -51.26 23.86
N VAL A 350 -9.99 -50.58 22.90
CA VAL A 350 -11.14 -49.65 23.08
C VAL A 350 -11.19 -48.80 24.37
N GLY A 351 -11.25 -47.49 24.14
CA GLY A 351 -12.28 -46.65 24.80
C GLY A 351 -11.79 -45.57 25.76
N ASP A 352 -11.79 -44.35 25.24
CA ASP A 352 -12.05 -43.07 25.90
C ASP A 352 -10.92 -42.25 26.52
N THR A 353 -10.93 -40.98 26.07
CA THR A 353 -10.27 -39.77 26.61
C THR A 353 -8.81 -39.52 26.24
N VAL A 354 -8.59 -38.88 25.08
CA VAL A 354 -7.32 -38.17 24.81
C VAL A 354 -7.51 -36.68 25.10
N SER A 355 -7.02 -36.29 26.28
CA SER A 355 -6.63 -34.91 26.56
C SER A 355 -5.55 -34.48 25.56
N TYR A 356 -5.75 -33.37 24.84
CA TYR A 356 -4.66 -32.70 24.12
C TYR A 356 -3.71 -32.07 25.14
N SER A 357 -2.76 -32.86 25.66
CA SER A 357 -1.52 -32.31 26.21
C SER A 357 -0.72 -31.75 25.03
N LYS A 358 -0.72 -30.43 24.91
CA LYS A 358 0.07 -29.65 23.94
C LYS A 358 1.57 -29.80 24.27
N LYS A 359 2.14 -30.97 23.96
CA LYS A 359 3.58 -31.22 24.02
C LYS A 359 4.20 -30.49 22.83
N ARG A 360 4.88 -29.37 23.09
CA ARG A 360 5.75 -28.68 22.11
C ARG A 360 6.71 -29.72 21.52
N LEU A 361 6.50 -30.15 20.28
CA LEU A 361 7.55 -30.81 19.51
C LEU A 361 8.63 -29.76 19.26
N ARG A 362 9.80 -29.98 19.87
CA ARG A 362 11.01 -29.22 19.56
C ARG A 362 11.54 -29.80 18.26
N TYR A 363 11.48 -29.03 17.18
CA TYR A 363 12.10 -29.43 15.92
C TYR A 363 13.60 -29.51 16.14
N ASP A 364 14.19 -30.69 15.95
CA ASP A 364 15.62 -30.83 15.84
C ASP A 364 16.10 -30.15 14.55
N SER A 365 17.24 -29.47 14.63
CA SER A 365 17.77 -28.59 13.59
C SER A 365 17.88 -29.24 12.20
N TYR A 366 18.01 -30.57 12.17
CA TYR A 366 18.06 -31.36 10.94
C TYR A 366 16.70 -31.44 10.24
N SER A 367 15.62 -31.66 11.00
CA SER A 367 14.26 -31.72 10.44
C SER A 367 13.78 -30.34 9.96
N SER A 368 14.21 -29.26 10.62
CA SER A 368 13.96 -27.89 10.13
C SER A 368 14.74 -27.56 8.86
N TYR A 369 15.93 -28.13 8.67
CA TYR A 369 16.72 -27.95 7.45
C TYR A 369 16.10 -28.72 6.28
N CYS A 370 15.76 -30.00 6.47
CA CYS A 370 15.14 -30.81 5.41
C CYS A 370 13.80 -30.21 4.95
N ASN A 371 12.99 -29.67 5.86
CA ASN A 371 11.74 -29.01 5.46
C ASN A 371 11.99 -27.68 4.73
N ALA A 372 12.99 -26.89 5.13
CA ALA A 372 13.30 -25.63 4.45
C ALA A 372 13.92 -25.84 3.06
N VAL A 373 14.70 -26.91 2.88
CA VAL A 373 15.25 -27.31 1.58
C VAL A 373 14.15 -27.87 0.69
N ALA A 374 13.25 -28.70 1.24
CA ALA A 374 12.10 -29.21 0.50
C ALA A 374 11.11 -28.10 0.11
N GLU A 375 10.84 -27.12 0.99
CA GLU A 375 10.03 -25.94 0.65
C GLU A 375 10.69 -25.10 -0.46
N ALA A 376 12.02 -24.97 -0.45
CA ALA A 376 12.77 -24.24 -1.48
C ALA A 376 12.81 -24.98 -2.83
N GLU A 377 12.83 -26.32 -2.85
CA GLU A 377 12.73 -27.13 -4.07
C GLU A 377 11.32 -27.11 -4.66
N ILE A 378 10.27 -27.09 -3.82
CA ILE A 378 8.87 -26.93 -4.26
C ILE A 378 8.61 -25.52 -4.81
N GLU A 379 9.18 -24.47 -4.20
CA GLU A 379 9.09 -23.09 -4.72
C GLU A 379 9.86 -22.92 -6.05
N ALA A 380 10.91 -23.72 -6.30
CA ALA A 380 11.68 -23.68 -7.53
C ALA A 380 11.02 -24.42 -8.71
N GLU A 381 10.18 -25.44 -8.46
CA GLU A 381 9.41 -26.11 -9.51
C GLU A 381 8.15 -25.32 -9.94
N GLU A 382 7.53 -24.52 -9.07
CA GLU A 382 6.36 -23.70 -9.41
C GLU A 382 6.71 -22.32 -10.02
N GLY A 383 7.94 -21.85 -9.84
CA GLY A 383 8.44 -20.61 -10.43
C GLY A 383 9.57 -20.88 -11.42
N GLY A 384 9.27 -20.88 -12.72
CA GLY A 384 10.24 -21.12 -13.79
C GLY A 384 11.45 -20.17 -13.80
N VAL A 385 12.43 -20.46 -12.95
CA VAL A 385 13.73 -19.77 -12.87
C VAL A 385 14.79 -20.76 -13.33
N GLU A 386 15.15 -20.67 -14.61
CA GLU A 386 16.23 -21.45 -15.20
C GLU A 386 17.57 -20.95 -14.62
N MET A 387 18.18 -21.76 -13.75
CA MET A 387 19.47 -21.47 -13.13
C MET A 387 20.59 -21.80 -14.14
N LYS A 388 21.00 -20.81 -14.96
CA LYS A 388 22.18 -20.98 -15.83
C LYS A 388 23.47 -20.95 -15.00
N LEU A 389 24.07 -22.12 -14.85
CA LEU A 389 25.39 -22.34 -14.27
C LEU A 389 26.46 -21.72 -15.20
N ALA A 390 27.25 -20.78 -14.66
CA ALA A 390 28.33 -20.14 -15.40
C ALA A 390 29.53 -21.09 -15.55
N SER A 391 29.59 -21.83 -16.66
CA SER A 391 30.85 -22.35 -17.20
C SER A 391 30.71 -22.70 -18.68
N GLU A 392 30.92 -21.74 -19.57
CA GLU A 392 31.27 -22.05 -20.95
C GLU A 392 32.49 -21.21 -21.38
N LEU A 393 33.50 -21.95 -21.83
CA LEU A 393 34.76 -21.44 -22.34
C LEU A 393 34.51 -20.55 -23.56
N THR A 394 35.28 -19.48 -23.65
CA THR A 394 35.22 -18.46 -24.69
C THR A 394 35.57 -19.06 -26.06
N ASP A 395 34.63 -19.04 -27.00
CA ASP A 395 34.84 -19.35 -28.41
C ASP A 395 35.26 -18.06 -29.17
N PRO A 396 36.39 -18.01 -29.91
CA PRO A 396 36.93 -16.76 -30.43
C PRO A 396 36.19 -16.09 -31.61
N ASP A 397 35.19 -16.75 -32.23
CA ASP A 397 34.67 -16.34 -33.56
C ASP A 397 33.18 -15.94 -33.59
N GLN A 398 32.66 -15.24 -32.58
CA GLN A 398 31.37 -14.55 -32.69
C GLN A 398 31.51 -13.08 -33.10
N PRO A 399 30.75 -12.59 -34.10
CA PRO A 399 30.71 -11.17 -34.41
C PRO A 399 30.17 -10.39 -33.21
N ARG A 400 30.88 -9.33 -32.82
CA ARG A 400 30.48 -8.40 -31.76
C ARG A 400 29.11 -7.80 -32.09
N VAL A 401 28.07 -8.29 -31.41
CA VAL A 401 26.81 -7.57 -31.28
C VAL A 401 27.05 -6.51 -30.19
N ASP A 402 26.90 -5.24 -30.54
CA ASP A 402 26.93 -4.14 -29.58
C ASP A 402 26.00 -4.45 -28.40
N PRO A 403 26.42 -4.24 -27.15
CA PRO A 403 25.53 -4.42 -26.01
C PRO A 403 24.46 -3.34 -26.08
N ALA A 404 23.32 -3.65 -26.70
CA ALA A 404 22.11 -2.88 -26.56
C ALA A 404 21.86 -2.71 -25.05
N GLU A 405 21.90 -1.45 -24.59
CA GLU A 405 21.76 -1.01 -23.21
C GLU A 405 20.89 -1.96 -22.38
N GLU A 406 21.53 -2.84 -21.60
CA GLU A 406 20.85 -3.44 -20.46
C GLU A 406 20.58 -2.29 -19.48
N GLU A 407 19.40 -1.66 -19.60
CA GLU A 407 18.89 -0.71 -18.61
C GLU A 407 18.96 -1.37 -17.23
N LYS A 408 20.04 -1.10 -16.48
CA LYS A 408 20.17 -1.54 -15.10
C LYS A 408 19.05 -0.88 -14.30
N GLU A 409 18.19 -1.69 -13.66
CA GLU A 409 17.19 -1.18 -12.72
C GLU A 409 17.87 -0.30 -11.67
N GLU A 410 17.49 0.97 -11.64
CA GLU A 410 18.10 2.00 -10.78
C GLU A 410 17.70 1.78 -9.31
N LYS A 411 18.42 0.92 -8.57
CA LYS A 411 18.12 0.62 -7.16
C LYS A 411 18.57 1.77 -6.25
N ASP A 412 17.70 2.17 -5.31
CA ASP A 412 18.04 3.18 -4.30
C ASP A 412 19.20 2.67 -3.41
N THR A 413 20.20 3.51 -3.16
CA THR A 413 21.22 3.22 -2.14
C THR A 413 20.58 3.15 -0.75
N ALA A 414 21.19 2.42 0.19
CA ALA A 414 20.61 2.23 1.53
C ALA A 414 20.32 3.55 2.27
N GLU A 415 21.12 4.58 2.01
CA GLU A 415 20.98 5.91 2.62
C GLU A 415 19.83 6.71 1.98
N VAL A 416 19.71 6.66 0.65
CA VAL A 416 18.59 7.23 -0.11
C VAL A 416 17.28 6.56 0.27
N HIS A 417 17.30 5.23 0.38
CA HIS A 417 16.16 4.45 0.83
C HIS A 417 15.69 4.92 2.22
N LEU A 418 16.60 5.17 3.16
CA LEU A 418 16.24 5.66 4.50
C LEU A 418 15.69 7.09 4.49
N LEU A 419 16.21 7.97 3.62
CA LEU A 419 15.70 9.31 3.44
C LEU A 419 14.25 9.28 2.90
N PHE A 420 14.04 8.58 1.78
CA PHE A 420 12.74 8.51 1.12
C PHE A 420 11.73 7.64 1.88
N HIS A 421 12.17 6.73 2.73
CA HIS A 421 11.30 5.99 3.65
C HIS A 421 10.42 6.94 4.49
N PHE A 422 10.99 7.99 5.09
CA PHE A 422 10.19 8.93 5.90
C PHE A 422 9.27 9.79 5.04
N LEU A 423 9.77 10.23 3.88
CA LEU A 423 8.98 11.03 2.94
C LEU A 423 7.80 10.24 2.39
N GLN A 424 7.99 8.96 2.09
CA GLN A 424 6.92 8.11 1.58
C GLN A 424 5.81 7.89 2.62
N VAL A 425 6.14 7.74 3.91
CA VAL A 425 5.10 7.69 4.95
C VAL A 425 4.26 8.97 4.96
N LEU A 426 4.91 10.14 4.86
CA LEU A 426 4.21 11.42 4.81
C LEU A 426 3.29 11.51 3.58
N THR A 427 3.79 11.14 2.40
CA THR A 427 3.02 11.23 1.16
C THR A 427 1.90 10.21 1.10
N ALA A 428 2.05 9.03 1.70
CA ALA A 428 0.97 8.05 1.82
C ALA A 428 -0.16 8.58 2.71
N CYS A 429 0.19 9.27 3.80
CA CYS A 429 -0.78 9.96 4.65
C CYS A 429 -1.50 11.09 3.88
N PHE A 430 -0.76 11.87 3.09
CA PHE A 430 -1.35 12.89 2.23
C PHE A 430 -2.27 12.30 1.15
N GLY A 431 -1.86 11.23 0.50
CA GLY A 431 -2.68 10.50 -0.47
C GLY A 431 -3.97 9.97 0.15
N SER A 432 -3.89 9.45 1.37
CA SER A 432 -5.05 8.99 2.13
C SER A 432 -6.00 10.12 2.51
N PHE A 433 -5.46 11.29 2.89
CA PHE A 433 -6.26 12.48 3.15
C PHE A 433 -6.99 12.97 1.89
N ALA A 434 -6.27 13.07 0.77
CA ALA A 434 -6.85 13.44 -0.53
C ALA A 434 -7.94 12.45 -0.97
N HIS A 435 -7.68 11.16 -0.80
CA HIS A 435 -8.61 10.08 -1.09
C HIS A 435 -9.89 10.20 -0.28
N GLY A 436 -9.80 10.32 1.05
CA GLY A 436 -10.96 10.46 1.91
C GLY A 436 -11.82 11.68 1.55
N GLY A 437 -11.19 12.78 1.16
CA GLY A 437 -11.88 14.00 0.71
C GLY A 437 -12.61 13.86 -0.63
N ASN A 438 -12.05 13.09 -1.58
CA ASN A 438 -12.69 12.90 -2.87
C ASN A 438 -13.76 11.80 -2.81
N ASP A 439 -13.40 10.65 -2.26
CA ASP A 439 -14.13 9.39 -2.47
C ASP A 439 -15.25 9.16 -1.45
N VAL A 440 -15.27 9.86 -0.30
CA VAL A 440 -16.45 9.86 0.59
C VAL A 440 -17.70 10.36 -0.12
N SER A 441 -17.52 11.30 -1.04
CA SER A 441 -18.60 11.92 -1.81
C SER A 441 -19.36 10.90 -2.65
N ASN A 442 -18.70 9.83 -3.07
CA ASN A 442 -19.32 8.77 -3.86
C ASN A 442 -20.41 8.03 -3.08
N ALA A 443 -20.26 7.90 -1.76
CA ALA A 443 -21.23 7.28 -0.87
C ALA A 443 -22.19 8.29 -0.24
N ILE A 444 -21.64 9.42 0.21
CA ILE A 444 -22.37 10.39 1.04
C ILE A 444 -23.09 11.45 0.19
N GLY A 445 -22.66 11.73 -1.04
CA GLY A 445 -23.36 12.66 -1.94
C GLY A 445 -24.84 12.29 -2.13
N PRO A 446 -25.16 11.07 -2.60
CA PRO A 446 -26.54 10.60 -2.72
C PRO A 446 -27.28 10.50 -1.38
N LEU A 447 -26.60 10.11 -0.29
CA LEU A 447 -27.21 10.06 1.03
C LEU A 447 -27.62 11.45 1.53
N VAL A 448 -26.78 12.46 1.31
CA VAL A 448 -27.07 13.86 1.65
C VAL A 448 -28.21 14.38 0.79
N ALA A 449 -28.23 14.02 -0.50
CA ALA A 449 -29.35 14.33 -1.39
C ALA A 449 -30.67 13.79 -0.82
N LEU A 450 -30.71 12.50 -0.50
CA LEU A 450 -31.85 11.81 0.09
C LEU A 450 -32.29 12.42 1.44
N TRP A 451 -31.33 12.69 2.33
CA TRP A 451 -31.59 13.31 3.63
C TRP A 451 -32.21 14.70 3.49
N LEU A 452 -31.64 15.55 2.63
CA LEU A 452 -32.13 16.91 2.44
C LEU A 452 -33.49 16.96 1.75
N ILE A 453 -33.74 16.09 0.77
CA ILE A 453 -35.06 15.95 0.15
C ILE A 453 -36.11 15.58 1.21
N TYR A 454 -35.79 14.60 2.07
CA TYR A 454 -36.70 14.17 3.13
C TYR A 454 -36.98 15.27 4.17
N GLU A 455 -35.94 15.97 4.61
CA GLU A 455 -36.04 17.01 5.64
C GLU A 455 -36.78 18.27 5.14
N GLN A 456 -36.55 18.66 3.88
CA GLN A 456 -37.08 19.91 3.32
C GLN A 456 -38.39 19.70 2.54
N GLY A 457 -38.68 18.47 2.10
CA GLY A 457 -39.80 18.17 1.21
C GLY A 457 -39.68 18.81 -0.17
N ALA A 458 -38.47 19.17 -0.60
CA ALA A 458 -38.19 19.84 -1.86
C ALA A 458 -36.99 19.22 -2.58
N VAL A 459 -37.01 19.25 -3.92
CA VAL A 459 -35.92 18.70 -4.75
C VAL A 459 -34.67 19.58 -4.76
N LEU A 460 -34.80 20.86 -4.39
CA LEU A 460 -33.71 21.82 -4.37
C LEU A 460 -32.84 21.60 -3.13
N GLN A 461 -31.78 20.82 -3.30
CA GLN A 461 -30.87 20.41 -2.23
C GLN A 461 -29.84 21.52 -1.89
N GLU A 462 -30.28 22.75 -1.62
CA GLU A 462 -29.39 23.93 -1.44
C GLU A 462 -28.66 23.99 -0.10
N ALA A 463 -29.10 23.22 0.89
CA ALA A 463 -28.44 23.20 2.20
C ALA A 463 -27.02 22.61 2.14
N ALA A 464 -26.18 23.16 3.02
CA ALA A 464 -24.83 22.68 3.25
C ALA A 464 -24.83 21.24 3.73
N THR A 465 -23.80 20.48 3.33
CA THR A 465 -23.64 19.08 3.74
C THR A 465 -23.39 18.98 5.25
N PRO A 466 -24.24 18.25 6.01
CA PRO A 466 -24.01 18.04 7.44
C PRO A 466 -22.70 17.30 7.72
N VAL A 467 -21.86 17.85 8.60
CA VAL A 467 -20.53 17.31 8.91
C VAL A 467 -20.58 15.87 9.44
N TRP A 468 -21.63 15.54 10.21
CA TRP A 468 -21.79 14.20 10.77
C TRP A 468 -22.03 13.13 9.70
N LEU A 469 -22.62 13.48 8.54
CA LEU A 469 -22.80 12.56 7.40
C LEU A 469 -21.46 12.27 6.72
N LEU A 470 -20.58 13.27 6.63
CA LEU A 470 -19.21 13.06 6.15
C LEU A 470 -18.45 12.13 7.10
N PHE A 471 -18.51 12.39 8.40
CA PHE A 471 -17.91 11.52 9.41
C PHE A 471 -18.46 10.08 9.34
N TYR A 472 -19.78 9.92 9.16
CA TYR A 472 -20.43 8.62 8.95
C TYR A 472 -19.83 7.87 7.75
N GLY A 473 -19.64 8.55 6.62
CA GLY A 473 -18.98 7.98 5.45
C GLY A 473 -17.52 7.60 5.71
N GLY A 474 -16.77 8.46 6.40
CA GLY A 474 -15.39 8.19 6.82
C GLY A 474 -15.27 6.92 7.68
N VAL A 475 -16.21 6.70 8.61
CA VAL A 475 -16.28 5.47 9.42
C VAL A 475 -16.56 4.25 8.56
N GLY A 476 -17.48 4.34 7.59
CA GLY A 476 -17.76 3.25 6.64
C GLY A 476 -16.54 2.86 5.83
N ILE A 477 -15.84 3.84 5.25
CA ILE A 477 -14.57 3.66 4.52
C ILE A 477 -13.53 2.97 5.40
N CYS A 478 -13.35 3.44 6.65
CA CYS A 478 -12.44 2.80 7.59
C CYS A 478 -12.83 1.33 7.86
N MET A 479 -14.10 1.03 8.05
CA MET A 479 -14.52 -0.36 8.28
C MET A 479 -14.20 -1.26 7.07
N GLY A 480 -14.45 -0.77 5.86
CA GLY A 480 -14.12 -1.44 4.59
C GLY A 480 -12.64 -1.79 4.46
N LEU A 481 -11.81 -0.80 4.75
CA LEU A 481 -10.37 -0.93 4.81
C LEU A 481 -9.91 -2.06 5.74
N TRP A 482 -10.41 -2.07 6.98
CA TRP A 482 -9.97 -3.03 7.99
C TRP A 482 -10.40 -4.47 7.69
N VAL A 483 -11.58 -4.64 7.08
CA VAL A 483 -12.17 -5.96 6.81
C VAL A 483 -11.68 -6.54 5.47
N TRP A 484 -11.74 -5.77 4.38
CA TRP A 484 -11.41 -6.25 3.03
C TRP A 484 -10.22 -5.57 2.37
N GLY A 485 -9.96 -4.29 2.66
CA GLY A 485 -8.86 -3.53 2.05
C GLY A 485 -7.49 -4.17 2.24
N ARG A 486 -7.28 -4.90 3.34
CA ARG A 486 -6.04 -5.65 3.61
C ARG A 486 -5.63 -6.61 2.48
N ARG A 487 -6.59 -7.27 1.84
CA ARG A 487 -6.32 -8.23 0.77
C ARG A 487 -5.93 -7.51 -0.53
N VAL A 488 -6.62 -6.42 -0.84
CA VAL A 488 -6.38 -5.61 -2.04
C VAL A 488 -5.02 -4.89 -1.97
N ILE A 489 -4.64 -4.38 -0.80
CA ILE A 489 -3.31 -3.79 -0.58
C ILE A 489 -2.19 -4.82 -0.85
N GLN A 490 -2.38 -6.06 -0.39
CA GLN A 490 -1.37 -7.10 -0.54
C GLN A 490 -1.16 -7.53 -1.99
N THR A 491 -2.22 -7.55 -2.82
CA THR A 491 -2.11 -7.86 -4.25
C THR A 491 -1.52 -6.68 -5.01
N MET A 492 -2.05 -5.47 -4.82
CA MET A 492 -1.55 -4.26 -5.50
C MET A 492 -0.09 -3.96 -5.16
N GLY A 493 0.35 -4.20 -3.92
CA GLY A 493 1.74 -3.98 -3.51
C GLY A 493 2.74 -5.00 -4.07
N LYS A 494 2.29 -6.17 -4.53
CA LYS A 494 3.14 -7.23 -5.11
C LYS A 494 3.10 -7.26 -6.64
N ASP A 495 1.97 -6.88 -7.23
CA ASP A 495 1.72 -6.99 -8.67
C ASP A 495 2.09 -5.70 -9.44
N LEU A 496 2.30 -4.58 -8.73
CA LEU A 496 2.89 -3.38 -9.30
C LEU A 496 4.40 -3.52 -9.36
N THR A 497 5.02 -2.92 -10.39
CA THR A 497 6.47 -2.85 -10.62
C THR A 497 7.26 -2.70 -9.32
N PRO A 498 8.49 -3.26 -9.18
CA PRO A 498 9.27 -3.08 -7.95
C PRO A 498 9.48 -1.58 -7.65
N ILE A 499 8.68 -1.03 -6.73
CA ILE A 499 8.65 0.40 -6.43
C ILE A 499 9.67 0.68 -5.34
N THR A 500 10.70 1.47 -5.66
CA THR A 500 11.61 2.02 -4.65
C THR A 500 10.92 3.14 -3.86
N PRO A 501 11.33 3.42 -2.61
CA PRO A 501 10.73 4.51 -1.84
C PRO A 501 10.78 5.87 -2.52
N SER A 502 11.83 6.16 -3.30
CA SER A 502 11.95 7.38 -4.11
C SER A 502 10.84 7.51 -5.16
N SER A 503 10.60 6.44 -5.93
CA SER A 503 9.50 6.38 -6.90
C SER A 503 8.13 6.42 -6.21
N GLY A 504 7.96 5.68 -5.11
CA GLY A 504 6.71 5.65 -4.33
C GLY A 504 6.31 7.01 -3.79
N PHE A 505 7.26 7.74 -3.19
CA PHE A 505 7.10 9.14 -2.76
C PHE A 505 6.58 10.03 -3.89
N THR A 506 7.20 9.90 -5.07
CA THR A 506 6.90 10.75 -6.22
C THR A 506 5.50 10.48 -6.78
N ILE A 507 5.14 9.19 -6.89
CA ILE A 507 3.84 8.73 -7.36
C ILE A 507 2.73 9.17 -6.41
N GLU A 508 2.93 8.99 -5.09
CA GLU A 508 1.96 9.39 -4.06
C GLU A 508 1.77 10.91 -4.02
N LEU A 509 2.84 11.70 -4.01
CA LEU A 509 2.73 13.16 -3.90
C LEU A 509 2.01 13.77 -5.10
N ALA A 510 2.38 13.37 -6.32
CA ALA A 510 1.80 13.93 -7.55
C ALA A 510 0.33 13.52 -7.74
N SER A 511 -0.02 12.26 -7.44
CA SER A 511 -1.40 11.79 -7.51
C SER A 511 -2.28 12.46 -6.46
N ALA A 512 -1.83 12.54 -5.21
CA ALA A 512 -2.54 13.22 -4.14
C ALA A 512 -2.78 14.71 -4.47
N PHE A 513 -1.76 15.39 -5.01
CA PHE A 513 -1.88 16.78 -5.43
C PHE A 513 -2.93 16.96 -6.54
N THR A 514 -2.91 16.10 -7.55
CA THR A 514 -3.89 16.14 -8.65
C THR A 514 -5.31 15.93 -8.14
N VAL A 515 -5.50 14.97 -7.24
CA VAL A 515 -6.80 14.69 -6.60
C VAL A 515 -7.26 15.91 -5.81
N VAL A 516 -6.42 16.50 -4.95
CA VAL A 516 -6.78 17.67 -4.14
C VAL A 516 -7.18 18.87 -5.00
N ILE A 517 -6.46 19.14 -6.08
CA ILE A 517 -6.85 20.22 -7.01
C ILE A 517 -8.24 19.95 -7.58
N ALA A 518 -8.48 18.75 -8.08
CA ALA A 518 -9.79 18.38 -8.63
C ALA A 518 -10.90 18.51 -7.57
N SER A 519 -10.66 18.03 -6.35
CA SER A 519 -11.61 18.13 -5.24
C SER A 519 -11.90 19.58 -4.85
N ASN A 520 -10.90 20.47 -4.85
CA ASN A 520 -11.09 21.90 -4.58
C ASN A 520 -11.94 22.60 -5.65
N VAL A 521 -11.84 22.16 -6.91
CA VAL A 521 -12.71 22.64 -8.00
C VAL A 521 -14.08 21.95 -7.97
N GLY A 522 -14.27 20.94 -7.11
CA GLY A 522 -15.51 20.17 -6.99
C GLY A 522 -15.70 19.16 -8.13
N LEU A 523 -14.65 18.81 -8.88
CA LEU A 523 -14.73 17.84 -9.96
C LEU A 523 -14.55 16.42 -9.41
N PRO A 524 -15.54 15.51 -9.59
CA PRO A 524 -15.42 14.14 -9.16
C PRO A 524 -14.43 13.39 -10.08
N VAL A 525 -13.22 13.16 -9.59
CA VAL A 525 -12.16 12.43 -10.30
C VAL A 525 -11.97 11.02 -9.73
N SER A 526 -11.23 10.19 -10.45
CA SER A 526 -10.85 8.84 -10.02
C SER A 526 -9.45 8.83 -9.43
N THR A 527 -9.34 8.57 -8.13
CA THR A 527 -8.06 8.45 -7.41
C THR A 527 -7.22 7.30 -7.96
N THR A 528 -7.86 6.16 -8.27
CA THR A 528 -7.25 5.00 -8.94
C THR A 528 -6.58 5.42 -10.25
N HIS A 529 -7.22 6.27 -11.06
CA HIS A 529 -6.65 6.64 -12.36
C HIS A 529 -5.49 7.62 -12.24
N CYS A 530 -5.59 8.61 -11.34
CA CYS A 530 -4.47 9.51 -11.03
C CYS A 530 -3.23 8.69 -10.62
N LYS A 531 -3.44 7.70 -9.73
CA LYS A 531 -2.37 6.81 -9.27
C LYS A 531 -1.76 6.00 -10.42
N VAL A 532 -2.60 5.37 -11.25
CA VAL A 532 -2.14 4.60 -12.42
C VAL A 532 -1.34 5.47 -13.38
N GLY A 533 -1.83 6.68 -13.70
CA GLY A 533 -1.13 7.64 -14.54
C GLY A 533 0.27 7.98 -14.00
N SER A 534 0.39 8.19 -12.70
CA SER A 534 1.67 8.45 -12.06
C SER A 534 2.61 7.24 -12.04
N VAL A 535 2.08 6.04 -11.77
CA VAL A 535 2.87 4.79 -11.80
C VAL A 535 3.43 4.54 -13.20
N VAL A 536 2.62 4.71 -14.24
CA VAL A 536 3.04 4.51 -15.64
C VAL A 536 4.13 5.51 -16.03
N ALA A 537 3.97 6.79 -15.71
CA ALA A 537 4.94 7.82 -16.05
C ALA A 537 6.29 7.61 -15.33
N VAL A 538 6.26 7.39 -14.02
CA VAL A 538 7.49 7.16 -13.23
C VAL A 538 8.14 5.82 -13.61
N GLY A 539 7.34 4.78 -13.82
CA GLY A 539 7.81 3.47 -14.27
C GLY A 539 8.53 3.57 -15.61
N TRP A 540 7.96 4.27 -16.59
CA TRP A 540 8.58 4.48 -17.90
C TRP A 540 9.92 5.23 -17.77
N ILE A 541 9.99 6.31 -17.00
CA ILE A 541 11.21 7.12 -16.84
C ILE A 541 12.34 6.31 -16.17
N ARG A 542 11.99 5.37 -15.30
CA ARG A 542 12.93 4.51 -14.58
C ARG A 542 13.46 3.38 -15.46
N SER A 543 12.58 2.63 -16.11
CA SER A 543 12.95 1.64 -17.11
C SER A 543 11.77 1.34 -18.03
N ARG A 544 11.99 1.34 -19.34
CA ARG A 544 10.94 1.06 -20.32
C ARG A 544 10.37 -0.36 -20.20
N LYS A 545 11.18 -1.30 -19.69
CA LYS A 545 10.79 -2.70 -19.47
C LYS A 545 9.96 -2.90 -18.21
N ALA A 546 9.93 -1.93 -17.28
CA ALA A 546 9.18 -2.06 -16.05
C ALA A 546 7.66 -1.96 -16.28
N VAL A 547 7.17 -1.25 -17.30
CA VAL A 547 5.73 -1.01 -17.45
C VAL A 547 5.02 -2.24 -18.06
N ASP A 548 4.16 -2.89 -17.27
CA ASP A 548 3.25 -3.93 -17.79
C ASP A 548 2.06 -3.31 -18.54
N TRP A 549 2.18 -3.27 -19.87
CA TRP A 549 1.14 -2.80 -20.78
C TRP A 549 -0.15 -3.62 -20.75
N ARG A 550 -0.09 -4.90 -20.34
CA ARG A 550 -1.29 -5.75 -20.22
C ARG A 550 -2.13 -5.32 -19.02
N LEU A 551 -1.49 -5.07 -17.88
CA LEU A 551 -2.15 -4.54 -16.68
C LEU A 551 -2.84 -3.21 -16.98
N PHE A 552 -2.13 -2.28 -17.63
CA PHE A 552 -2.70 -0.98 -18.00
C PHE A 552 -3.92 -1.11 -18.93
N ARG A 553 -3.83 -1.96 -19.96
CA ARG A 553 -4.96 -2.23 -20.86
C ARG A 553 -6.17 -2.79 -20.10
N ASN A 554 -5.96 -3.74 -19.19
CA ASN A 554 -7.03 -4.34 -18.41
C ASN A 554 -7.71 -3.30 -17.50
N ILE A 555 -6.92 -2.43 -16.88
CA ILE A 555 -7.40 -1.30 -16.09
C ILE A 555 -8.26 -0.36 -16.97
N PHE A 556 -7.78 0.02 -18.15
CA PHE A 556 -8.53 0.87 -19.08
C PHE A 556 -9.87 0.25 -19.52
N VAL A 557 -9.90 -1.06 -19.79
CA VAL A 557 -11.13 -1.79 -20.11
C VAL A 557 -12.09 -1.79 -18.92
N ALA A 558 -11.59 -2.02 -17.70
CA ALA A 558 -12.40 -1.99 -16.50
C ALA A 558 -13.06 -0.61 -16.29
N TRP A 559 -12.39 0.49 -16.66
CA TRP A 559 -12.94 1.84 -16.58
C TRP A 559 -14.18 2.02 -17.46
N PHE A 560 -14.11 1.52 -18.69
CA PHE A 560 -15.21 1.64 -19.66
C PHE A 560 -16.38 0.72 -19.30
N VAL A 561 -16.10 -0.47 -18.76
CA VAL A 561 -17.12 -1.44 -18.33
C VAL A 561 -17.83 -0.99 -17.05
N THR A 562 -17.14 -0.29 -16.16
CA THR A 562 -17.66 0.08 -14.84
C THR A 562 -18.91 0.97 -14.93
N VAL A 563 -18.89 2.00 -15.77
CA VAL A 563 -20.00 2.96 -15.91
C VAL A 563 -21.31 2.28 -16.36
N PRO A 564 -21.35 1.50 -17.47
CA PRO A 564 -22.58 0.85 -17.91
C PRO A 564 -23.04 -0.24 -16.95
N VAL A 565 -22.14 -1.02 -16.35
CA VAL A 565 -22.54 -2.10 -15.42
C VAL A 565 -23.16 -1.52 -14.14
N ALA A 566 -22.52 -0.52 -13.53
CA ALA A 566 -23.08 0.16 -12.36
C ALA A 566 -24.41 0.89 -12.69
N GLY A 567 -24.51 1.45 -13.91
CA GLY A 567 -25.74 2.03 -14.44
C GLY A 567 -26.87 1.02 -14.60
N LEU A 568 -26.58 -0.18 -15.11
CA LEU A 568 -27.57 -1.25 -15.28
C LEU A 568 -28.12 -1.76 -13.95
N PHE A 569 -27.25 -1.95 -12.94
CA PHE A 569 -27.72 -2.32 -11.61
C PHE A 569 -28.63 -1.25 -11.00
N SER A 570 -28.24 0.02 -11.11
CA SER A 570 -29.06 1.14 -10.64
C SER A 570 -30.40 1.24 -11.39
N ALA A 571 -30.39 1.10 -12.71
CA ALA A 571 -31.60 1.09 -13.54
C ALA A 571 -32.56 -0.04 -13.15
N ALA A 572 -32.03 -1.24 -12.87
CA ALA A 572 -32.83 -2.39 -12.44
C ALA A 572 -33.50 -2.14 -11.07
N ILE A 573 -32.75 -1.58 -10.11
CA ILE A 573 -33.29 -1.23 -8.79
C ILE A 573 -34.32 -0.10 -8.91
N MET A 574 -34.06 0.90 -9.75
CA MET A 574 -35.00 1.99 -9.99
C MET A 574 -36.31 1.47 -10.59
N ALA A 575 -36.25 0.58 -11.58
CA ALA A 575 -37.45 -0.03 -12.16
C ALA A 575 -38.23 -0.82 -11.10
N LEU A 576 -37.54 -1.55 -10.23
CA LEU A 576 -38.17 -2.29 -9.14
C LEU A 576 -38.86 -1.35 -8.13
N LEU A 577 -38.21 -0.25 -7.73
CA LEU A 577 -38.79 0.71 -6.81
C LEU A 577 -39.98 1.43 -7.44
N MET A 578 -39.85 1.92 -8.68
CA MET A 578 -40.84 2.73 -9.37
C MET A 578 -42.08 1.94 -9.78
N TYR A 579 -41.94 0.71 -10.28
CA TYR A 579 -43.07 -0.08 -10.77
C TYR A 579 -43.55 -1.13 -9.77
N GLY A 580 -42.69 -1.56 -8.84
CA GLY A 580 -42.97 -2.66 -7.93
C GLY A 580 -43.30 -2.25 -6.50
N ILE A 581 -42.83 -1.09 -6.03
CA ILE A 581 -42.95 -0.70 -4.61
C ILE A 581 -43.72 0.61 -4.45
N LEU A 582 -43.23 1.71 -5.04
CA LEU A 582 -43.82 3.05 -4.89
C LEU A 582 -45.32 3.14 -5.22
N PRO A 583 -45.88 2.40 -6.19
CA PRO A 583 -47.32 2.44 -6.46
C PRO A 583 -48.20 1.82 -5.35
N TYR A 584 -47.59 1.11 -4.39
CA TYR A 584 -48.26 0.37 -3.32
C TYR A 584 -47.95 0.90 -1.91
N VAL A 585 -47.10 1.92 -1.81
CA VAL A 585 -46.82 2.69 -0.59
C VAL A 585 -47.73 3.91 -0.61
#